data_AF-A0A2E8SY58-F1
#
_entry.id   AF-A0A2E8SY58-F1
#
_cell.length_a   1.000
_cell.length_b   1.000
_cell.length_c   1.000
_cell.angle_alpha   90.00
_cell.angle_beta   90.00
_cell.angle_gamma   90.00
#
_symmetry.space_group_name_H-M   'P 1'
#
loop_
_entity.id
_entity.type
_entity.pdbx_description
1 polymer ?
#
loop_
_entity_poly.entity_id
_entity_poly.type
_entity_poly.pdbx_seq_one_letter_code
_entity_poly.pdbx_strand_id
1 'polypeptide(L)' 'RFIEDGAMQSINGKRIPVQIDSICVHGDSPTAVAMAKSVRNALIDAGIEIRPMHETMFPS' A
#
# COMPACT_ATOMS: atom_id res chain seq x y z
N ARG A 1 -2.03 -5.53 -7.11
CA ARG A 1 -3.38 -5.33 -7.66
C ARG A 1 -3.88 -3.92 -7.37
N PHE A 2 -4.40 -3.57 -6.18
CA PHE A 2 -5.05 -2.24 -6.00
C PHE A 2 -4.19 -1.02 -6.38
N ILE A 3 -2.87 -1.05 -6.11
CA ILE A 3 -1.94 0.00 -6.56
C ILE A 3 -1.86 0.08 -8.09
N GLU A 4 -1.58 -1.04 -8.75
CA GLU A 4 -1.51 -1.14 -10.22
C GLU A 4 -2.84 -0.75 -10.88
N ASP A 5 -3.94 -1.09 -10.22
CA ASP A 5 -5.30 -0.86 -10.67
C ASP A 5 -5.79 0.58 -10.43
N GLY A 6 -5.17 1.34 -9.52
CA GLY A 6 -5.69 2.64 -9.06
C GLY A 6 -7.11 2.56 -8.51
N ALA A 7 -7.50 1.41 -7.94
CA ALA A 7 -8.85 1.16 -7.50
C ALA A 7 -8.94 0.06 -6.42
N MET A 8 -9.92 0.22 -5.53
CA MET A 8 -10.29 -0.79 -4.53
C MET A 8 -11.48 -1.60 -5.01
N GLN A 9 -11.54 -2.88 -4.61
CA GLN A 9 -12.71 -3.71 -4.81
C GLN A 9 -13.54 -3.73 -3.52
N SER A 10 -14.83 -3.41 -3.62
CA SER A 10 -15.76 -3.54 -2.50
C SER A 10 -16.17 -5.00 -2.28
N ILE A 11 -16.77 -5.28 -1.12
CA ILE A 11 -17.30 -6.61 -0.77
C ILE A 11 -18.39 -7.12 -1.72
N ASN A 12 -19.06 -6.23 -2.47
CA ASN A 12 -20.05 -6.58 -3.48
C ASN A 12 -19.48 -6.58 -4.91
N GLY A 13 -18.16 -6.54 -5.06
CA GLY A 13 -17.46 -6.67 -6.34
C GLY A 13 -17.32 -5.38 -7.15
N LYS A 14 -17.87 -4.24 -6.69
CA LYS A 14 -17.74 -2.95 -7.37
C LYS A 14 -16.29 -2.44 -7.28
N ARG A 15 -15.77 -1.96 -8.41
CA ARG A 15 -14.49 -1.24 -8.49
C ARG A 15 -14.71 0.22 -8.09
N ILE A 16 -13.94 0.70 -7.12
CA ILE A 16 -13.99 2.07 -6.58
C ILE A 16 -12.64 2.73 -6.91
N PRO A 17 -12.59 3.68 -7.85
CA PRO A 17 -11.37 4.42 -8.16
C PRO A 17 -10.86 5.16 -6.91
N VAL A 18 -9.56 5.07 -6.66
CA VAL A 18 -8.92 5.76 -5.52
C VAL A 18 -7.47 6.06 -5.87
N GLN A 19 -7.02 7.27 -5.52
CA GLN A 19 -5.59 7.59 -5.53
C GLN A 19 -4.94 7.01 -4.28
N ILE A 20 -3.84 6.27 -4.47
CA ILE A 20 -3.16 5.54 -3.40
C ILE A 20 -1.76 6.12 -3.25
N ASP A 21 -1.60 7.04 -2.30
CA ASP A 21 -0.31 7.67 -2.01
C ASP A 21 0.43 6.98 -0.85
N SER A 22 -0.32 6.37 0.06
CA SER A 22 0.22 5.68 1.23
C SER A 22 -0.64 4.47 1.63
N ILE A 23 0.00 3.54 2.32
CA ILE A 23 -0.67 2.37 2.91
C ILE A 23 -0.41 2.39 4.42
N CYS A 24 -1.49 2.44 5.19
CA CYS A 24 -1.40 2.27 6.65
C CYS A 24 -1.21 0.80 7.00
N VAL A 25 -0.27 0.53 7.90
CA VAL A 25 -0.03 -0.81 8.47
C VAL A 25 -0.06 -0.72 9.99
N HIS A 26 -0.43 -1.81 10.64
CA HIS A 26 -0.40 -1.93 12.10
C HIS A 26 0.84 -2.70 12.56
N GLY A 27 1.27 -2.44 13.79
CA GLY A 27 2.42 -3.07 14.45
C GLY A 27 2.17 -3.36 15.92
N ASP A 28 0.89 -3.44 16.31
CA ASP A 28 0.37 -3.64 17.65
C ASP A 28 0.53 -5.10 18.16
N SER A 29 0.84 -6.04 17.27
CA SER A 29 1.09 -7.44 17.61
C SER A 29 2.17 -8.07 16.72
N PRO A 30 2.79 -9.19 17.14
CA PRO A 30 3.73 -9.94 16.29
C PRO A 30 3.14 -10.32 14.92
N THR A 31 1.85 -10.68 14.88
CA THR A 31 1.14 -11.00 13.64
C THR A 31 0.98 -9.76 12.75
N ALA A 32 0.67 -8.60 13.32
CA ALA A 32 0.58 -7.34 12.56
C ALA A 32 1.92 -6.96 11.94
N VAL A 33 3.02 -7.11 12.69
CA VAL A 33 4.39 -6.89 12.18
C VAL A 33 4.73 -7.87 11.06
N ALA A 34 4.37 -9.15 11.18
CA ALA A 34 4.57 -10.13 10.12
C ALA A 34 3.79 -9.75 8.85
N MET A 35 2.53 -9.30 8.99
CA MET A 35 1.72 -8.81 7.89
C MET A 35 2.33 -7.57 7.22
N ALA A 36 2.80 -6.59 8.01
CA ALA A 36 3.47 -5.40 7.49
C ALA A 36 4.72 -5.74 6.67
N LYS A 37 5.53 -6.72 7.12
CA LYS A 37 6.68 -7.23 6.36
C LYS A 37 6.25 -7.89 5.05
N SER A 38 5.21 -8.73 5.07
CA SER A 38 4.69 -9.37 3.87
C SER A 38 4.19 -8.35 2.83
N VAL A 39 3.47 -7.31 3.28
CA VAL A 39 3.05 -6.20 2.41
C VAL A 39 4.26 -5.50 1.79
N ARG A 40 5.26 -5.15 2.61
CA ARG A 40 6.49 -4.48 2.14
C ARG A 40 7.20 -5.31 1.06
N ASN A 41 7.38 -6.60 1.30
CA ASN A 41 8.06 -7.49 0.35
C ASN A 41 7.28 -7.61 -0.96
N ALA A 42 5.96 -7.80 -0.90
CA ALA A 42 5.13 -7.88 -2.10
C ALA A 42 5.18 -6.61 -2.97
N LEU A 43 5.29 -5.44 -2.35
CA LEU A 43 5.46 -4.17 -3.08
C LEU A 43 6.81 -4.09 -3.77
N ILE A 44 7.89 -4.44 -3.08
CA ILE A 44 9.25 -4.44 -3.63
C ILE A 44 9.38 -5.46 -4.77
N ASP A 45 8.83 -6.67 -4.59
CA ASP A 45 8.83 -7.72 -5.60
C ASP A 45 8.04 -7.31 -6.86
N ALA A 46 7.02 -6.46 -6.69
CA ALA A 46 6.29 -5.84 -7.79
C ALA A 46 7.02 -4.63 -8.42
N GLY A 47 8.24 -4.32 -7.99
CA GLY A 47 9.04 -3.20 -8.50
C GLY A 47 8.61 -1.83 -7.96
N ILE A 48 7.80 -1.78 -6.90
CA ILE A 48 7.33 -0.54 -6.29
C ILE A 48 8.33 -0.08 -5.24
N GLU A 49 8.90 1.11 -5.45
CA GLU A 49 9.80 1.72 -4.49
C GLU A 49 9.02 2.36 -3.34
N ILE A 50 9.47 2.10 -2.11
CA ILE A 50 8.88 2.67 -0.90
C ILE A 50 9.76 3.84 -0.44
N ARG A 51 9.19 5.04 -0.40
CA ARG A 51 9.86 6.26 0.04
C ARG A 51 9.10 6.97 1.16
N PRO A 52 9.78 7.79 1.98
CA PRO A 52 9.12 8.72 2.88
C PRO A 52 8.18 9.66 2.12
N MET A 53 7.00 9.91 2.69
CA MET A 53 5.95 10.71 2.05
C MET A 53 6.41 12.14 1.69
N HIS A 54 7.31 12.73 2.49
CA HIS A 54 7.83 14.07 2.23
C HIS A 54 8.71 14.14 0.97
N GLU A 55 9.29 13.03 0.52
CA GLU A 55 10.11 12.99 -0.71
C GLU A 55 9.25 12.82 -1.97
N THR A 56 8.02 12.30 -1.83
CA THR A 56 7.15 11.95 -2.98
C THR A 56 5.98 12.90 -3.17
N MET A 57 5.44 13.47 -2.09
CA MET A 57 4.20 14.26 -2.14
C MET A 57 4.45 15.77 -2.03
N PHE A 58 5.65 16.18 -1.62
CA PHE A 58 6.09 17.58 -1.54
C PHE A 58 7.54 17.73 -2.04
N PRO A 59 7.83 17.50 -3.33
CA PRO A 59 9.17 17.70 -3.85
C PRO A 59 9.55 19.19 -3.66
N SER A 60 10.68 19.42 -2.98
CA SER A 60 11.25 20.76 -2.78
C SER A 60 11.72 21.39 -4.09
#